data_AF-A0A535PX74-F1
#
_entry.id   AF-A0A535PX74-F1
#
_cell.length_a   1.000
_cell.length_b   1.000
_cell.length_c   1.000
_cell.angle_alpha   90.00
_cell.angle_beta   90.00
_cell.angle_gamma   90.00
#
_symmetry.space_group_name_H-M   'P 1'
#
loop_
_entity.id
_entity.type
_entity.pdbx_description
1 polymer ?
#
loop_
_entity_poly.entity_id
_entity_poly.type
_entity_poly.pdbx_seq_one_letter_code
_entity_poly.pdbx_strand_id
1 'polypeptide(L)'
;MPKATTVRFTDEMFARLDQASARTGMPVNSIVIAACLEWMERHTQTPMEPRIGVQLPTTEGMRITVPPRWATIRRAVEQAVGKRPSTIYPFEQFTPSAQKLLTLAQTEALKAGFSYIGTEHMLLAAYGDADFQSAKILAALSVDEAAVRSALEKALGRKKRAVPTKIIPTSRVKKVIEQAFQLCGSMGDPRVSTGHMLLALATEGEGIAAHVLKDLGATRQRIEYQLSQLSEPEP
;
A
#
# COMPACT_ATOMS: atom_id res chain seq x y z
N MET A 1 -6.76 -1.41 -19.42
CA MET A 1 -6.90 -0.65 -18.16
C MET A 1 -7.90 -1.40 -17.27
N PRO A 2 -7.49 -2.05 -16.17
CA PRO A 2 -8.43 -2.65 -15.23
C PRO A 2 -9.24 -1.54 -14.53
N LYS A 3 -10.56 -1.55 -14.68
CA LYS A 3 -11.47 -0.65 -13.95
C LYS A 3 -11.74 -1.28 -12.58
N ALA A 4 -11.15 -0.75 -11.52
CA ALA A 4 -11.51 -1.15 -10.17
C ALA A 4 -12.89 -0.56 -9.82
N THR A 5 -13.90 -1.40 -9.67
CA THR A 5 -15.25 -0.99 -9.28
C THR A 5 -15.55 -1.57 -7.90
N THR A 6 -15.81 -0.70 -6.92
CA THR A 6 -16.20 -1.13 -5.58
C THR A 6 -17.68 -1.49 -5.58
N VAL A 7 -17.98 -2.77 -5.36
CA VAL A 7 -19.36 -3.27 -5.19
C VAL A 7 -19.71 -3.21 -3.71
N ARG A 8 -20.84 -2.57 -3.37
CA ARG A 8 -21.39 -2.54 -2.01
C ARG A 8 -22.48 -3.60 -1.89
N PHE A 9 -22.37 -4.45 -0.88
CA PHE A 9 -23.41 -5.41 -0.52
C PHE A 9 -24.41 -4.76 0.44
N THR A 10 -25.62 -5.33 0.51
CA THR A 10 -26.57 -5.00 1.57
C THR A 10 -26.08 -5.56 2.92
N ASP A 11 -26.54 -4.97 4.02
CA ASP A 11 -26.15 -5.40 5.37
C ASP A 11 -26.48 -6.88 5.64
N GLU A 12 -27.62 -7.36 5.12
CA GLU A 12 -28.02 -8.77 5.21
C GLU A 12 -27.05 -9.70 4.46
N MET A 13 -26.64 -9.33 3.24
CA MET A 13 -25.71 -10.12 2.44
C MET A 13 -24.33 -10.14 3.10
N PHE A 14 -23.89 -9.02 3.66
CA PHE A 14 -22.62 -8.93 4.38
C PHE A 14 -22.62 -9.84 5.62
N ALA A 15 -23.70 -9.84 6.40
CA ALA A 15 -23.83 -10.73 7.56
C ALA A 15 -23.74 -12.22 7.19
N ARG A 16 -24.32 -12.62 6.05
CA ARG A 16 -24.22 -13.99 5.54
C ARG A 16 -22.79 -14.36 5.12
N LEU A 17 -22.08 -13.42 4.49
CA LEU A 17 -20.68 -13.61 4.10
C LEU A 17 -19.76 -13.72 5.33
N ASP A 18 -20.00 -12.93 6.37
CA ASP A 18 -19.26 -13.02 7.64
C ASP A 18 -19.47 -14.38 8.33
N GLN A 19 -20.72 -14.88 8.35
CA GLN A 19 -21.00 -16.22 8.86
C GLN A 19 -20.28 -17.32 8.06
N ALA A 20 -20.26 -17.20 6.72
CA ALA A 20 -19.54 -18.13 5.87
C ALA A 20 -18.01 -18.07 6.10
N SER A 21 -17.47 -16.86 6.30
CA SER A 21 -16.07 -16.62 6.67
C SER A 21 -15.73 -17.29 8.01
N ALA A 22 -16.57 -17.13 9.02
CA ALA A 22 -16.38 -17.76 10.33
C ALA A 22 -16.40 -19.30 10.25
N ARG A 23 -17.25 -19.89 9.40
CA ARG A 23 -17.36 -21.34 9.24
C ARG A 23 -16.22 -21.97 8.43
N THR A 24 -15.67 -21.24 7.47
CA THR A 24 -14.67 -21.77 6.52
C THR A 24 -13.24 -21.35 6.84
N GLY A 25 -13.06 -20.32 7.69
CA GLY A 25 -11.77 -19.68 7.95
C GLY A 25 -11.26 -18.80 6.79
N MET A 26 -12.02 -18.74 5.68
CA MET A 26 -11.69 -17.95 4.50
C MET A 26 -12.18 -16.51 4.66
N PRO A 27 -11.38 -15.47 4.35
CA PRO A 27 -11.86 -14.10 4.35
C PRO A 27 -13.01 -13.89 3.37
N VAL A 28 -13.94 -13.00 3.71
CA VAL A 28 -15.09 -12.63 2.86
C VAL A 28 -14.69 -12.32 1.41
N ASN A 29 -13.60 -11.57 1.19
CA ASN A 29 -13.12 -11.26 -0.16
C ASN A 29 -12.76 -12.53 -0.96
N SER A 30 -12.17 -13.52 -0.31
CA SER A 30 -11.78 -14.78 -0.96
C SER A 30 -13.01 -15.62 -1.32
N ILE A 31 -14.05 -15.59 -0.49
CA ILE A 31 -15.34 -16.24 -0.75
C ILE A 31 -16.03 -15.60 -1.96
N VAL A 32 -16.08 -14.27 -2.00
CA VAL A 32 -16.70 -13.52 -3.12
C VAL A 32 -15.96 -13.80 -4.44
N ILE A 33 -14.62 -13.76 -4.42
CA ILE A 33 -13.81 -14.06 -5.62
C ILE A 33 -14.06 -15.50 -6.10
N ALA A 34 -14.06 -16.48 -5.19
CA ALA A 34 -14.31 -17.88 -5.54
C ALA A 34 -15.69 -18.05 -6.19
N ALA A 35 -16.73 -17.44 -5.62
CA ALA A 35 -18.08 -17.49 -6.16
C ALA A 35 -18.18 -16.83 -7.55
N CYS A 36 -17.50 -15.70 -7.78
CA CYS A 36 -17.46 -15.06 -9.09
C CYS A 36 -16.77 -15.94 -10.16
N LEU A 37 -15.65 -16.58 -9.80
CA LEU A 37 -14.93 -17.47 -10.72
C LEU A 37 -15.77 -18.70 -11.09
N GLU A 38 -16.42 -19.31 -10.10
CA GLU A 38 -17.32 -20.45 -10.32
C GLU A 38 -18.52 -20.07 -11.21
N TRP A 39 -19.09 -18.88 -10.99
CA TRP A 39 -20.17 -18.37 -11.82
C TRP A 39 -19.71 -18.19 -13.28
N MET A 40 -18.53 -17.58 -13.50
CA MET A 40 -17.98 -17.38 -14.84
C MET A 40 -17.75 -18.71 -15.55
N GLU A 41 -17.15 -19.70 -14.89
CA GLU A 41 -16.86 -21.00 -15.48
C GLU A 41 -18.12 -21.69 -16.01
N ARG A 42 -19.22 -21.60 -15.26
CA ARG A 42 -20.52 -22.18 -15.65
C ARG A 42 -21.20 -21.46 -16.82
N HIS A 43 -20.88 -20.18 -17.07
CA HIS A 43 -21.66 -19.33 -17.99
C HIS A 43 -20.85 -18.72 -19.15
N THR A 44 -19.54 -18.98 -19.22
CA THR A 44 -18.65 -18.38 -20.25
C THR A 44 -17.96 -19.37 -21.17
N GLN A 45 -18.15 -20.69 -20.97
CA GLN A 45 -17.62 -21.69 -21.91
C GLN A 45 -18.50 -21.76 -23.17
N THR A 46 -17.92 -21.53 -24.35
CA THR A 46 -18.57 -21.70 -25.66
C THR A 46 -18.50 -23.18 -26.10
N PRO A 47 -19.53 -23.76 -26.76
CA PRO A 47 -19.42 -25.10 -27.31
C PRO A 47 -18.36 -25.13 -28.42
N MET A 48 -17.39 -26.04 -28.30
CA MET A 48 -16.34 -26.27 -29.28
C MET A 48 -16.91 -26.80 -30.61
N GLU A 49 -16.65 -26.13 -31.74
CA GLU A 49 -16.90 -26.67 -33.09
C GLU A 49 -15.91 -27.81 -33.44
N PRO A 50 -16.34 -28.81 -34.23
CA PRO A 50 -15.50 -29.97 -34.56
C PRO A 50 -14.46 -29.62 -35.63
N ARG A 51 -13.20 -30.00 -35.37
CA ARG A 51 -12.07 -29.78 -36.28
C ARG A 51 -12.02 -30.85 -37.38
N ILE A 52 -12.01 -30.43 -38.64
CA ILE A 52 -11.63 -31.26 -39.79
C ILE A 52 -10.09 -31.41 -39.80
N GLY A 53 -9.63 -32.64 -40.03
CA GLY A 53 -8.28 -33.10 -39.70
C GLY A 53 -7.16 -32.68 -40.66
N VAL A 54 -5.95 -32.66 -40.09
CA VAL A 54 -4.68 -32.85 -40.80
C VAL A 54 -3.81 -33.72 -39.90
N GLN A 55 -3.39 -34.88 -40.41
CA GLN A 55 -2.47 -35.81 -39.72
C GLN A 55 -1.04 -35.57 -40.21
N LEU A 56 -0.08 -35.44 -39.29
CA LEU A 56 1.37 -35.46 -39.56
C LEU A 56 2.06 -36.39 -38.54
N PRO A 57 3.28 -36.87 -38.85
CA PRO A 57 3.72 -38.22 -38.54
C PRO A 57 4.33 -38.39 -37.15
N THR A 58 4.14 -39.59 -36.64
CA THR A 58 4.65 -40.14 -35.37
C THR A 58 6.14 -40.41 -35.43
N THR A 59 6.92 -39.71 -34.60
CA THR A 59 8.01 -40.26 -33.79
C THR A 59 8.36 -39.26 -32.67
N GLU A 60 8.65 -39.81 -31.49
CA GLU A 60 9.14 -39.14 -30.27
C GLU A 60 8.16 -38.27 -29.48
N GLY A 61 8.07 -38.56 -28.17
CA GLY A 61 7.19 -37.86 -27.26
C GLY A 61 7.41 -38.27 -25.82
N MET A 62 8.54 -37.86 -25.25
CA MET A 62 8.64 -37.55 -23.82
C MET A 62 7.41 -36.72 -23.45
N ARG A 63 6.46 -37.36 -22.75
CA ARG A 63 5.30 -36.65 -22.20
C ARG A 63 5.79 -35.75 -21.09
N ILE A 64 6.19 -34.54 -21.45
CA ILE A 64 6.14 -33.40 -20.57
C ILE A 64 4.65 -33.18 -20.24
N THR A 65 4.14 -33.90 -19.24
CA THR A 65 2.91 -33.53 -18.56
C THR A 65 3.26 -32.41 -17.60
N VAL A 66 3.44 -31.18 -18.10
CA VAL A 66 3.38 -30.03 -17.19
C VAL A 66 1.92 -29.59 -17.13
N PRO A 67 1.16 -29.94 -16.09
CA PRO A 67 0.12 -29.04 -15.67
C PRO A 67 0.82 -27.91 -14.89
N PRO A 68 0.65 -26.64 -15.28
CA PRO A 68 0.49 -25.69 -14.20
C PRO A 68 -0.47 -24.59 -14.62
N ARG A 69 -1.73 -24.73 -14.20
CA ARG A 69 -2.57 -23.54 -14.10
C ARG A 69 -3.39 -23.45 -12.82
N TRP A 70 -3.33 -24.46 -11.94
CA TRP A 70 -4.00 -24.41 -10.63
C TRP A 70 -3.08 -24.78 -9.45
N ALA A 71 -2.09 -25.66 -9.61
CA ALA A 71 -1.12 -25.98 -8.55
C ALA A 71 -0.23 -24.77 -8.17
N THR A 72 0.17 -23.96 -9.14
CA THR A 72 0.92 -22.71 -8.92
C THR A 72 0.07 -21.65 -8.23
N ILE A 73 -1.23 -21.59 -8.55
CA ILE A 73 -2.16 -20.66 -7.91
C ILE A 73 -2.44 -21.11 -6.48
N ARG A 74 -2.67 -22.41 -6.24
CA ARG A 74 -2.85 -22.96 -4.89
C ARG A 74 -1.62 -22.75 -4.02
N ARG A 75 -0.42 -23.00 -4.56
CA ARG A 75 0.84 -22.75 -3.86
C ARG A 75 1.07 -21.25 -3.62
N ALA A 76 0.75 -20.38 -4.58
CA ALA A 76 0.82 -18.93 -4.41
C ALA A 76 -0.21 -18.41 -3.39
N VAL A 77 -1.40 -19.02 -3.35
CA VAL A 77 -2.46 -18.72 -2.38
C VAL A 77 -2.08 -19.25 -1.00
N GLU A 78 -1.56 -20.47 -0.86
CA GLU A 78 -1.06 -21.02 0.41
C GLU A 78 0.14 -20.21 0.95
N GLN A 79 1.05 -19.78 0.07
CA GLN A 79 2.15 -18.87 0.41
C GLN A 79 1.67 -17.45 0.77
N ALA A 80 0.57 -16.97 0.17
CA ALA A 80 -0.05 -15.68 0.49
C ALA A 80 -0.96 -15.74 1.74
N VAL A 81 -1.55 -16.91 2.05
CA VAL A 81 -2.36 -17.17 3.24
C VAL A 81 -1.51 -17.12 4.52
N GLY A 82 -0.20 -17.37 4.41
CA GLY A 82 0.79 -17.09 5.47
C GLY A 82 1.17 -15.61 5.64
N LYS A 83 0.72 -14.71 4.75
CA LYS A 83 0.98 -13.26 4.81
C LYS A 83 -0.32 -12.50 5.05
N ARG A 84 -0.94 -12.73 6.21
CA ARG A 84 -1.79 -11.71 6.82
C ARG A 84 -0.93 -10.92 7.82
N PRO A 85 -0.42 -9.73 7.51
CA PRO A 85 -0.33 -8.75 8.56
C PRO A 85 -1.74 -8.17 8.73
N SER A 86 -2.62 -8.88 9.44
CA SER A 86 -3.53 -8.17 10.33
C SER A 86 -2.70 -7.76 11.55
N THR A 87 -1.70 -6.93 11.33
CA THR A 87 -0.82 -6.44 12.38
C THR A 87 -1.26 -5.01 12.60
N ILE A 88 -1.98 -4.81 13.70
CA ILE A 88 -1.85 -3.55 14.41
C ILE A 88 -0.35 -3.42 14.66
N TYR A 89 0.35 -2.66 13.80
CA TYR A 89 1.77 -2.43 13.96
C TYR A 89 1.97 -1.85 15.35
N PRO A 90 2.71 -2.53 16.26
CA PRO A 90 2.80 -2.09 17.64
C PRO A 90 3.40 -0.68 17.64
N PHE A 91 2.70 0.26 18.26
CA PHE A 91 3.09 1.66 18.28
C PHE A 91 4.49 1.84 18.91
N GLU A 92 4.87 0.89 19.77
CA GLU A 92 6.16 0.75 20.45
C GLU A 92 7.33 0.47 19.50
N GLN A 93 7.08 -0.03 18.29
CA GLN A 93 8.12 -0.26 17.29
C GLN A 93 8.47 0.99 16.47
N PHE A 94 7.79 2.12 16.71
CA PHE A 94 8.18 3.42 16.18
C PHE A 94 9.07 4.15 17.17
N THR A 95 9.97 5.00 16.67
CA THR A 95 10.63 6.00 17.53
C THR A 95 9.59 7.00 18.06
N PRO A 96 9.81 7.62 19.23
CA PRO A 96 9.00 8.75 19.71
C PRO A 96 8.79 9.83 18.64
N SER A 97 9.82 10.13 17.84
CA SER A 97 9.75 11.05 16.71
C SER A 97 8.80 10.57 15.61
N ALA A 98 8.84 9.29 15.23
CA ALA A 98 7.92 8.73 14.24
C ALA A 98 6.47 8.67 14.74
N GLN A 99 6.25 8.40 16.03
CA GLN A 99 4.94 8.51 16.67
C GLN A 99 4.41 9.95 16.63
N LYS A 100 5.28 10.92 16.92
CA LYS A 100 4.97 12.35 16.82
C LYS A 100 4.63 12.75 15.38
N LEU A 101 5.39 12.28 14.39
CA LEU A 101 5.11 12.52 12.96
C LEU A 101 3.71 12.01 12.58
N LEU A 102 3.32 10.80 13.00
CA LEU A 102 1.97 10.27 12.73
C LEU A 102 0.85 11.13 13.35
N THR A 103 1.08 11.63 14.57
CA THR A 103 0.15 12.53 15.27
C THR A 103 0.06 13.89 14.57
N LEU A 104 1.17 14.41 14.10
CA LEU A 104 1.23 15.64 13.32
C LEU A 104 0.54 15.47 11.96
N ALA A 105 0.67 14.31 11.30
CA ALA A 105 -0.04 14.03 10.06
C ALA A 105 -1.56 14.04 10.25
N GLN A 106 -2.04 13.51 11.38
CA GLN A 106 -3.46 13.63 11.75
C GLN A 106 -3.86 15.09 11.97
N THR A 107 -3.02 15.85 12.67
CA THR A 107 -3.25 17.28 12.95
C THR A 107 -3.31 18.12 11.67
N GLU A 108 -2.38 17.90 10.73
CA GLU A 108 -2.37 18.59 9.43
C GLU A 108 -3.63 18.28 8.62
N ALA A 109 -4.08 17.03 8.63
CA ALA A 109 -5.30 16.63 7.97
C ALA A 109 -6.55 17.31 8.55
N LEU A 110 -6.62 17.41 9.89
CA LEU A 110 -7.70 18.11 10.60
C LEU A 110 -7.69 19.62 10.31
N LYS A 111 -6.52 20.27 10.38
CA LYS A 111 -6.34 21.70 10.04
C LYS A 111 -6.79 22.01 8.61
N ALA A 112 -6.48 21.11 7.67
CA ALA A 112 -6.87 21.24 6.28
C ALA A 112 -8.35 20.89 6.00
N GLY A 113 -9.08 20.37 7.00
CA GLY A 113 -10.51 20.03 6.89
C GLY A 113 -10.78 18.75 6.08
N PHE A 114 -9.82 17.81 6.07
CA PHE A 114 -9.98 16.51 5.44
C PHE A 114 -10.50 15.47 6.44
N SER A 115 -11.40 14.60 5.97
CA SER A 115 -11.91 13.45 6.75
C SER A 115 -11.01 12.21 6.67
N TYR A 116 -9.80 12.35 6.16
CA TYR A 116 -8.85 11.27 5.97
C TYR A 116 -7.41 11.75 6.16
N ILE A 117 -6.51 10.83 6.52
CA ILE A 117 -5.06 11.08 6.53
C ILE A 117 -4.48 10.54 5.22
N GLY A 118 -4.03 11.45 4.35
CA GLY A 118 -3.35 11.14 3.09
C GLY A 118 -1.84 11.23 3.21
N THR A 119 -1.15 10.85 2.14
CA THR A 119 0.33 10.93 2.04
C THR A 119 0.83 12.37 2.12
N GLU A 120 0.04 13.33 1.64
CA GLU A 120 0.29 14.77 1.70
C GLU A 120 0.44 15.28 3.13
N HIS A 121 -0.38 14.79 4.06
CA HIS A 121 -0.33 15.20 5.46
C HIS A 121 0.87 14.57 6.17
N MET A 122 1.24 13.34 5.80
CA MET A 122 2.47 12.73 6.29
C MET A 122 3.71 13.47 5.81
N LEU A 123 3.72 13.94 4.56
CA LEU A 123 4.82 14.73 4.03
C LEU A 123 4.96 16.08 4.73
N LEU A 124 3.84 16.79 4.98
CA LEU A 124 3.88 18.01 5.78
C LEU A 124 4.36 17.73 7.21
N ALA A 125 3.90 16.65 7.83
CA ALA A 125 4.32 16.25 9.17
C ALA A 125 5.81 15.86 9.25
N ALA A 126 6.43 15.45 8.14
CA ALA A 126 7.86 15.14 8.07
C ALA A 126 8.76 16.36 8.36
N TYR A 127 8.22 17.57 8.29
CA TYR A 127 8.86 18.84 8.67
C TYR A 127 8.49 19.31 10.07
N GLY A 128 7.60 18.62 10.77
CA GLY A 128 6.95 19.14 11.98
C GLY A 128 7.86 19.24 13.21
N ASP A 129 9.10 18.75 13.12
CA ASP A 129 10.17 18.98 14.08
C ASP A 129 11.51 19.04 13.34
N ALA A 130 12.36 20.01 13.69
CA ALA A 130 13.70 20.16 13.11
C ALA A 130 14.62 18.98 13.48
N ASP A 131 14.34 18.31 14.60
CA ASP A 131 15.11 17.15 15.04
C ASP A 131 14.76 15.87 14.29
N PHE A 132 13.64 15.84 13.55
CA PHE A 132 13.27 14.69 12.74
C PHE A 132 14.36 14.37 11.71
N GLN A 133 14.75 13.11 11.64
CA GLN A 133 15.60 12.57 10.60
C GLN A 133 15.01 12.85 9.21
N SER A 134 13.68 12.79 9.05
CA SER A 134 13.03 13.21 7.81
C SER A 134 13.26 14.68 7.46
N ALA A 135 13.19 15.60 8.44
CA ALA A 135 13.42 17.02 8.22
C ALA A 135 14.90 17.28 7.85
N LYS A 136 15.83 16.63 8.55
CA LYS A 136 17.27 16.68 8.27
C LYS A 136 17.60 16.18 6.85
N ILE A 137 17.00 15.07 6.42
CA ILE A 137 17.15 14.55 5.05
C ILE A 137 16.64 15.55 4.02
N LEU A 138 15.43 16.10 4.23
CA LEU A 138 14.83 17.05 3.28
C LEU A 138 15.65 18.34 3.18
N ALA A 139 16.16 18.83 4.31
CA ALA A 139 17.07 19.98 4.35
C ALA A 139 18.38 19.70 3.61
N ALA A 140 18.99 18.53 3.80
CA ALA A 140 20.20 18.12 3.08
C ALA A 140 19.98 17.99 1.56
N LEU A 141 18.74 17.73 1.14
CA LEU A 141 18.33 17.72 -0.27
C LEU A 141 17.87 19.08 -0.79
N SER A 142 17.95 20.14 0.03
CA SER A 142 17.48 21.49 -0.29
C SER A 142 15.98 21.54 -0.66
N VAL A 143 15.17 20.68 -0.05
CA VAL A 143 13.71 20.66 -0.22
C VAL A 143 13.07 21.34 0.97
N ASP A 144 12.69 22.61 0.79
CA ASP A 144 12.10 23.43 1.84
C ASP A 144 10.59 23.17 2.02
N GLU A 145 10.11 23.36 3.25
CA GLU A 145 8.70 23.14 3.60
C GLU A 145 7.76 24.04 2.80
N ALA A 146 8.16 25.29 2.52
CA ALA A 146 7.33 26.24 1.81
C ALA A 146 7.08 25.82 0.36
N ALA A 147 8.11 25.32 -0.33
CA ALA A 147 8.03 24.75 -1.67
C ALA A 147 7.15 23.50 -1.68
N VAL A 148 7.30 22.61 -0.70
CA VAL A 148 6.43 21.43 -0.53
C VAL A 148 4.97 21.86 -0.35
N ARG A 149 4.70 22.81 0.53
CA ARG A 149 3.34 23.32 0.79
C ARG A 149 2.74 23.92 -0.49
N SER A 150 3.49 24.74 -1.21
CA SER A 150 3.05 25.31 -2.49
C SER A 150 2.75 24.24 -3.54
N ALA A 151 3.59 23.21 -3.64
CA ALA A 151 3.39 22.10 -4.58
C ALA A 151 2.15 21.27 -4.22
N LEU A 152 1.93 21.00 -2.93
CA LEU A 152 0.76 20.27 -2.44
C LEU A 152 -0.54 21.05 -2.67
N GLU A 153 -0.55 22.36 -2.42
CA GLU A 153 -1.72 23.22 -2.70
C GLU A 153 -2.10 23.19 -4.18
N LYS A 154 -1.10 23.24 -5.07
CA LYS A 154 -1.31 23.11 -6.52
C LYS A 154 -1.87 21.74 -6.90
N ALA A 155 -1.37 20.66 -6.29
CA ALA A 155 -1.79 19.30 -6.60
C ALA A 155 -3.18 18.94 -6.07
N LEU A 156 -3.54 19.42 -4.88
CA LEU A 156 -4.82 19.08 -4.23
C LEU A 156 -6.00 19.90 -4.76
N GLY A 157 -5.72 21.10 -5.29
CA GLY A 157 -6.74 22.08 -5.67
C GLY A 157 -7.57 22.56 -4.47
N ARG A 158 -8.45 23.55 -4.69
CA ARG A 158 -9.36 24.03 -3.64
C ARG A 158 -10.48 23.00 -3.41
N LYS A 159 -10.26 21.99 -2.57
CA LYS A 159 -11.32 21.06 -2.13
C LYS A 159 -12.19 21.72 -1.06
N LYS A 160 -13.52 21.48 -1.13
CA LYS A 160 -14.48 21.93 -0.10
C LYS A 160 -14.14 21.27 1.23
N ARG A 161 -13.98 22.11 2.27
CA ARG A 161 -13.75 21.69 3.65
C ARG A 161 -15.01 21.01 4.18
N ALA A 162 -14.88 19.79 4.67
CA ALA A 162 -15.93 19.10 5.42
C ALA A 162 -15.49 19.05 6.88
N VAL A 163 -16.42 19.19 7.82
CA VAL A 163 -16.12 19.02 9.26
C VAL A 163 -16.18 17.52 9.57
N PRO A 164 -15.04 16.83 9.81
CA PRO A 164 -15.05 15.39 9.98
C PRO A 164 -15.42 14.99 11.42
N THR A 165 -16.22 13.93 11.58
CA THR A 165 -16.52 13.31 12.88
C THR A 165 -15.51 12.23 13.28
N LYS A 166 -14.78 11.65 12.32
CA LYS A 166 -13.71 10.68 12.54
C LYS A 166 -12.73 10.73 11.37
N ILE A 167 -11.43 10.76 11.66
CA ILE A 167 -10.38 10.78 10.63
C ILE A 167 -9.69 9.42 10.53
N ILE A 168 -9.57 8.90 9.31
CA ILE A 168 -9.05 7.55 9.06
C ILE A 168 -7.88 7.62 8.08
N PRO A 169 -6.77 6.88 8.32
CA PRO A 169 -5.71 6.74 7.33
C PRO A 169 -6.19 6.12 6.03
N THR A 170 -5.77 6.70 4.91
CA THR A 170 -6.00 6.10 3.59
C THR A 170 -5.26 4.76 3.43
N SER A 171 -5.66 3.94 2.46
CA SER A 171 -4.95 2.69 2.14
C SER A 171 -3.48 2.94 1.76
N ARG A 172 -3.18 4.07 1.13
CA ARG A 172 -1.80 4.49 0.82
C ARG A 172 -0.99 4.76 2.07
N VAL A 173 -1.54 5.47 3.05
CA VAL A 173 -0.85 5.70 4.34
C VAL A 173 -0.58 4.38 5.06
N LYS A 174 -1.52 3.44 5.04
CA LYS A 174 -1.29 2.09 5.59
C LYS A 174 -0.11 1.41 4.88
N LYS A 175 -0.10 1.42 3.55
CA LYS A 175 1.01 0.87 2.74
C LYS A 175 2.35 1.56 3.04
N VAL A 176 2.38 2.88 3.21
CA VAL A 176 3.58 3.62 3.63
C VAL A 176 4.10 3.12 4.98
N ILE A 177 3.21 2.94 5.95
CA ILE A 177 3.59 2.39 7.27
C ILE A 177 4.15 0.97 7.11
N GLU A 178 3.46 0.09 6.38
CA GLU A 178 3.92 -1.28 6.08
C GLU A 178 5.31 -1.29 5.44
N GLN A 179 5.56 -0.39 4.49
CA GLN A 179 6.86 -0.22 3.82
C GLN A 179 7.92 0.32 4.77
N ALA A 180 7.59 1.25 5.67
CA ALA A 180 8.53 1.78 6.65
C ALA A 180 9.05 0.68 7.60
N PHE A 181 8.19 -0.26 8.01
CA PHE A 181 8.61 -1.45 8.77
C PHE A 181 9.53 -2.37 7.98
N GLN A 182 9.23 -2.61 6.70
CA GLN A 182 10.09 -3.42 5.84
C GLN A 182 11.47 -2.79 5.67
N LEU A 183 11.52 -1.46 5.47
CA LEU A 183 12.76 -0.70 5.35
C LEU A 183 13.58 -0.76 6.64
N CYS A 184 12.96 -0.47 7.79
CA CYS A 184 13.58 -0.58 9.11
C CYS A 184 14.22 -1.95 9.33
N GLY A 185 13.47 -3.02 9.09
CA GLY A 185 13.99 -4.39 9.21
C GLY A 185 15.13 -4.70 8.22
N SER A 186 15.05 -4.18 6.99
CA SER A 186 16.10 -4.39 5.97
C SER A 186 17.37 -3.60 6.24
N MET A 187 17.27 -2.46 6.94
CA MET A 187 18.40 -1.62 7.34
C MET A 187 19.01 -2.06 8.68
N GLY A 188 18.36 -2.99 9.38
CA GLY A 188 18.82 -3.51 10.67
C GLY A 188 18.51 -2.57 11.85
N ASP A 189 17.66 -1.56 11.64
CA ASP A 189 17.29 -0.61 12.66
C ASP A 189 16.27 -1.22 13.64
N PRO A 190 16.37 -0.90 14.95
CA PRO A 190 15.53 -1.51 15.97
C PRO A 190 14.10 -0.96 15.99
N ARG A 191 13.89 0.26 15.49
CA ARG A 191 12.61 0.98 15.50
C ARG A 191 12.45 1.83 14.25
N VAL A 192 11.21 1.94 13.77
CA VAL A 192 10.86 2.76 12.62
C VAL A 192 11.02 4.24 12.98
N SER A 193 11.99 4.90 12.34
CA SER A 193 12.26 6.34 12.46
C SER A 193 11.47 7.19 11.45
N THR A 194 11.51 8.52 11.60
CA THR A 194 10.94 9.44 10.60
C THR A 194 11.61 9.33 9.23
N GLY A 195 12.91 8.97 9.19
CA GLY A 195 13.65 8.71 7.95
C GLY A 195 13.10 7.52 7.17
N HIS A 196 12.77 6.42 7.85
CA HIS A 196 12.10 5.28 7.24
C HIS A 196 10.72 5.64 6.68
N MET A 197 9.97 6.48 7.41
CA MET A 197 8.66 6.96 6.98
C MET A 197 8.78 7.82 5.72
N LEU A 198 9.78 8.69 5.63
CA LEU A 198 10.06 9.49 4.45
C LEU A 198 10.48 8.63 3.25
N LEU A 199 11.39 7.68 3.46
CA LEU A 199 11.80 6.76 2.40
C LEU A 199 10.64 5.89 1.92
N ALA A 200 9.77 5.44 2.81
CA ALA A 200 8.55 4.72 2.47
C ALA A 200 7.58 5.59 1.67
N LEU A 201 7.39 6.86 2.05
CA LEU A 201 6.57 7.83 1.28
C LEU A 201 7.07 7.96 -0.17
N ALA A 202 8.39 8.10 -0.35
CA ALA A 202 9.00 8.16 -1.68
C ALA A 202 8.92 6.82 -2.45
N THR A 203 8.88 5.69 -1.73
CA THR A 203 8.81 4.33 -2.32
C THR A 203 7.39 3.93 -2.71
N GLU A 204 6.36 4.47 -2.05
CA GLU A 204 4.96 4.17 -2.38
C GLU A 204 4.64 4.53 -3.84
N GLY A 205 5.23 5.62 -4.33
CA GLY A 205 5.37 5.96 -5.76
C GLY A 205 4.16 6.59 -6.43
N GLU A 206 2.95 6.31 -5.94
CA GLU A 206 1.67 6.69 -6.58
C GLU A 206 0.90 7.76 -5.78
N GLY A 207 1.37 8.10 -4.59
CA GLY A 207 0.79 9.13 -3.72
C GLY A 207 1.21 10.53 -4.11
N ILE A 208 0.41 11.52 -3.71
CA ILE A 208 0.69 12.94 -3.96
C ILE A 208 2.05 13.34 -3.37
N ALA A 209 2.39 12.83 -2.18
CA ALA A 209 3.68 13.08 -1.56
C ALA A 209 4.86 12.57 -2.39
N ALA A 210 4.74 11.36 -2.97
CA ALA A 210 5.80 10.78 -3.78
C ALA A 210 6.05 11.62 -5.04
N HIS A 211 4.99 12.11 -5.68
CA HIS A 211 5.10 13.02 -6.82
C HIS A 211 5.74 14.35 -6.43
N VAL A 212 5.29 15.00 -5.35
CA VAL A 212 5.87 16.27 -4.90
C VAL A 212 7.34 16.12 -4.52
N LEU A 213 7.72 15.06 -3.81
CA LEU A 213 9.11 14.77 -3.48
C LEU A 213 9.95 14.60 -4.75
N LYS A 214 9.44 13.85 -5.74
CA LYS A 214 10.13 13.64 -7.03
C LYS A 214 10.30 14.95 -7.80
N ASP A 215 9.26 15.77 -7.88
CA ASP A 215 9.27 17.04 -8.61
C ASP A 215 10.22 18.06 -7.99
N LEU A 216 10.40 18.02 -6.66
CA LEU A 216 11.36 18.83 -5.91
C LEU A 216 12.77 18.20 -5.85
N GLY A 217 13.00 17.09 -6.55
CA GLY A 217 14.32 16.45 -6.64
C GLY A 217 14.69 15.55 -5.45
N ALA A 218 13.81 15.36 -4.48
CA ALA A 218 13.95 14.37 -3.40
C ALA A 218 13.47 12.98 -3.86
N THR A 219 14.21 12.38 -4.79
CA THR A 219 13.93 11.02 -5.27
C THR A 219 14.19 9.97 -4.18
N ARG A 220 13.54 8.80 -4.28
CA ARG A 220 13.76 7.64 -3.39
C ARG A 220 15.26 7.38 -3.17
N GLN A 221 16.05 7.36 -4.24
CA GLN A 221 17.49 7.07 -4.20
C GLN A 221 18.27 8.12 -3.41
N ARG A 222 17.92 9.41 -3.58
CA ARG A 222 18.58 10.50 -2.85
C ARG A 222 18.20 10.52 -1.37
N ILE A 223 16.95 10.21 -1.06
CA ILE A 223 16.47 10.03 0.32
C ILE A 223 17.18 8.85 0.98
N GLU A 224 17.25 7.71 0.30
CA GLU A 224 17.93 6.49 0.77
C GLU A 224 19.42 6.76 1.04
N TYR A 225 20.10 7.47 0.14
CA TYR A 225 21.48 7.90 0.33
C TYR A 225 21.63 8.81 1.56
N GLN A 226 20.81 9.85 1.71
CA GLN A 226 20.91 10.73 2.88
C GLN A 226 20.59 10.00 4.19
N LEU A 227 19.63 9.08 4.17
CA LEU A 227 19.30 8.25 5.33
C LEU A 227 20.49 7.39 5.77
N SER A 228 21.23 6.78 4.83
CA SER A 228 22.43 6.00 5.18
C SER A 228 23.58 6.85 5.76
N GLN A 229 23.62 8.15 5.46
CA GLN A 229 24.62 9.05 6.02
C GLN A 229 24.28 9.51 7.45
N LEU A 230 23.02 9.42 7.87
CA LEU A 230 22.52 9.88 9.17
C LEU A 230 22.43 8.72 10.17
N SER A 231 23.43 7.84 10.19
CA SER A 231 23.49 6.51 10.80
C SER A 231 23.10 6.38 12.29
N GLU A 232 22.72 7.45 12.96
CA GLU A 232 22.17 7.37 14.30
C GLU A 232 20.63 7.31 14.25
N PRO A 233 20.02 6.21 14.70
CA PRO A 233 18.57 6.14 14.83
C PRO A 233 18.11 7.19 15.85
N GLU A 234 17.00 7.87 15.54
CA GLU A 234 16.40 8.82 16.47
C GLU A 234 16.15 8.14 17.84
N PRO A 235 16.45 8.83 18.96
CA PRO A 235 16.30 8.28 20.30
C PRO A 235 14.84 7.88 20.61
#